data_AF-A0A9E3I385-F1
#
_entry.id   AF-A0A9E3I385-F1
#
_cell.length_a   1.000
_cell.length_b   1.000
_cell.length_c   1.000
_cell.angle_alpha   90.00
_cell.angle_beta   90.00
_cell.angle_gamma   90.00
#
_symmetry.space_group_name_H-M   'P 1'
#
loop_
_entity.id
_entity.type
_entity.pdbx_description
1 polymer ?
#
loop_
_entity_poly.entity_id
_entity_poly.type
_entity_poly.pdbx_seq_one_letter_code
_entity_poly.pdbx_strand_id
1 'polypeptide(L)'
;MNKCGFYITVLVAPFFVSAISLHAQAKSEPNSYNHLFEVRNICGWTVYINKQDLLDHPDQMNAALEYLHAQFYQVTLNVPRAAVTQTQQRGPIWFEYDTLSSIAYHGRGWLIANKYRPPDVKTVIGLTSAKTFMQKSYHQPWVVFHELTHCYDHRFLRSDKSYDKYKLDEVYDNAMEKGIYDAVLCRYSLSTKHYGANNRGEYFAESSEAYFGANDFYPFVRAELKEYDPDMYYLLQNLWGVDVADQQKRTKDLANFLDSDKKDTTCNQSFIPTEKYYKTDIKGWTVYVSPLLRRLRAYSQKILDLLEYKLYLIDLYMPVSSLEKLKTTPVWLELENNAVPYIAYHHCENTLKAKGLNPDKLNAIEIGSSGNFARWQEFQKFILLRYLAYACYDKYLPDQQKQIDSAYANTLKSGKYTSVLRFDGRKVRHPALNSAREYFATMTESYYGLSGHYPFIQFELRQYDPNTCDLMSKLWGSKAK
;
A
#
# COMPACT_ATOMS: atom_id res chain seq x y z
N MET A 1 -69.04 -50.91 -55.46
CA MET A 1 -69.41 -49.48 -55.43
C MET A 1 -68.13 -48.65 -55.42
N ASN A 2 -67.96 -47.85 -56.49
CA ASN A 2 -67.20 -46.59 -56.62
C ASN A 2 -66.91 -45.87 -55.28
N LYS A 3 -65.85 -45.07 -55.02
CA LYS A 3 -64.75 -44.40 -55.76
C LYS A 3 -63.84 -43.81 -54.64
N CYS A 4 -62.50 -43.89 -54.73
CA CYS A 4 -61.58 -42.81 -55.16
C CYS A 4 -61.35 -41.64 -54.17
N GLY A 5 -60.10 -41.32 -53.82
CA GLY A 5 -59.74 -40.04 -53.17
C GLY A 5 -58.31 -39.95 -52.60
N PHE A 6 -57.47 -39.10 -53.21
CA PHE A 6 -56.02 -38.90 -53.02
C PHE A 6 -55.55 -38.24 -51.71
N TYR A 7 -54.25 -38.44 -51.46
CA TYR A 7 -53.30 -37.78 -50.54
C TYR A 7 -53.42 -36.26 -50.36
N ILE A 8 -52.97 -35.75 -49.20
CA ILE A 8 -51.97 -34.66 -49.06
C ILE A 8 -51.45 -34.67 -47.61
N THR A 9 -50.13 -34.79 -47.46
CA THR A 9 -49.41 -34.60 -46.19
C THR A 9 -49.07 -33.11 -46.07
N VAL A 10 -49.69 -32.39 -45.13
CA VAL A 10 -49.28 -31.02 -44.78
C VAL A 10 -48.42 -31.07 -43.51
N LEU A 11 -47.14 -30.76 -43.67
CA LEU A 11 -46.22 -30.41 -42.60
C LEU A 11 -46.69 -29.09 -41.97
N VAL A 12 -47.25 -29.15 -40.76
CA VAL A 12 -47.54 -27.96 -39.95
C VAL A 12 -46.30 -27.64 -39.13
N ALA A 13 -45.53 -26.64 -39.59
CA ALA A 13 -44.50 -26.00 -38.78
C ALA A 13 -45.18 -25.14 -37.69
N PRO A 14 -44.79 -25.25 -36.41
CA PRO A 14 -45.30 -24.34 -35.39
C PRO A 14 -44.62 -22.98 -35.57
N PHE A 15 -45.44 -21.96 -35.84
CA PHE A 15 -45.06 -20.56 -35.73
C PHE A 15 -44.67 -20.26 -34.27
N PHE A 16 -43.39 -20.03 -34.02
CA PHE A 16 -42.95 -19.35 -32.79
C PHE A 16 -43.32 -17.87 -32.93
N VAL A 17 -44.38 -17.45 -32.24
CA VAL A 17 -44.64 -16.04 -31.97
C VAL A 17 -43.56 -15.57 -31.00
N SER A 18 -42.64 -14.77 -31.52
CA SER A 18 -41.61 -14.08 -30.73
C SER A 18 -42.31 -13.14 -29.73
N ALA A 19 -42.28 -13.51 -28.45
CA ALA A 19 -42.71 -12.61 -27.38
C ALA A 19 -41.70 -11.45 -27.32
N ILE A 20 -42.05 -10.33 -27.94
CA ILE A 20 -41.39 -9.04 -27.72
C ILE A 20 -41.57 -8.74 -26.23
N SER A 21 -40.54 -9.02 -25.44
CA SER A 21 -40.44 -8.53 -24.08
C SER A 21 -40.32 -7.02 -24.17
N LEU A 22 -41.43 -6.32 -23.93
CA LEU A 22 -41.39 -4.91 -23.57
C LEU A 22 -40.43 -4.79 -22.39
N HIS A 23 -39.24 -4.26 -22.64
CA HIS A 23 -38.40 -3.74 -21.58
C HIS A 23 -39.23 -2.68 -20.87
N ALA A 24 -39.70 -3.01 -19.67
CA ALA A 24 -40.18 -2.00 -18.74
C ALA A 24 -39.00 -1.04 -18.53
N GLN A 25 -39.09 0.12 -19.17
CA GLN A 25 -38.17 1.22 -18.98
C GLN A 25 -38.30 1.59 -17.51
N ALA A 26 -37.28 1.21 -16.71
CA ALA A 26 -37.22 1.57 -15.30
C ALA A 26 -37.42 3.08 -15.23
N LYS A 27 -38.51 3.52 -14.58
CA LYS A 27 -38.73 4.93 -14.29
C LYS A 27 -37.49 5.42 -13.55
N SER A 28 -36.75 6.35 -14.15
CA SER A 28 -35.65 7.02 -13.45
C SER A 28 -36.22 7.64 -12.18
N GLU A 29 -35.57 7.38 -11.03
CA GLU A 29 -35.93 8.09 -9.82
C GLU A 29 -35.80 9.61 -10.07
N PRO A 30 -36.74 10.44 -9.61
CA PRO A 30 -36.80 11.87 -9.95
C PRO A 30 -35.61 12.73 -9.49
N ASN A 31 -34.52 12.13 -8.98
CA ASN A 31 -33.27 12.78 -8.57
C ASN A 31 -32.03 11.94 -8.95
N SER A 32 -31.96 11.40 -10.17
CA SER A 32 -30.76 10.70 -10.64
C SER A 32 -29.70 11.69 -11.13
N TYR A 33 -28.64 11.88 -10.34
CA TYR A 33 -27.53 12.79 -10.64
C TYR A 33 -26.42 12.15 -11.49
N ASN A 34 -26.62 10.92 -12.00
CA ASN A 34 -25.60 10.17 -12.73
C ASN A 34 -25.03 10.90 -13.96
N HIS A 35 -25.80 11.80 -14.57
CA HIS A 35 -25.35 12.61 -15.71
C HIS A 35 -24.18 13.54 -15.36
N LEU A 36 -24.02 13.93 -14.09
CA LEU A 36 -22.92 14.77 -13.59
C LEU A 36 -21.57 14.04 -13.56
N PHE A 37 -21.58 12.70 -13.60
CA PHE A 37 -20.39 11.91 -13.34
C PHE A 37 -19.83 11.26 -14.60
N GLU A 38 -18.50 11.28 -14.72
CA GLU A 38 -17.74 10.33 -15.51
C GLU A 38 -17.49 9.10 -14.62
N VAL A 39 -17.72 7.90 -15.13
CA VAL A 39 -17.51 6.67 -14.38
C VAL A 39 -16.26 5.96 -14.88
N ARG A 40 -15.28 5.78 -13.99
CA ARG A 40 -14.04 5.05 -14.29
C ARG A 40 -13.94 3.79 -13.44
N ASN A 41 -13.26 2.78 -13.98
CA ASN A 41 -12.77 1.66 -13.18
C ASN A 41 -11.33 1.95 -12.78
N ILE A 42 -11.06 2.06 -11.47
CA ILE A 42 -9.72 2.29 -10.93
C ILE A 42 -9.39 1.11 -10.02
N CYS A 43 -8.39 0.31 -10.41
CA CYS A 43 -7.98 -0.92 -9.71
C CYS A 43 -9.14 -1.90 -9.41
N GLY A 44 -10.22 -1.90 -10.20
CA GLY A 44 -11.41 -2.73 -9.99
C GLY A 44 -12.56 -2.05 -9.25
N TRP A 45 -12.37 -0.89 -8.63
CA TRP A 45 -13.44 -0.11 -8.02
C TRP A 45 -14.12 0.82 -9.04
N THR A 46 -15.44 0.96 -8.92
CA THR A 46 -16.20 1.94 -9.68
C THR A 46 -16.09 3.32 -9.02
N VAL A 47 -15.55 4.29 -9.75
CA VAL A 47 -15.35 5.66 -9.28
C VAL A 47 -16.20 6.61 -10.12
N TYR A 48 -17.13 7.31 -9.46
CA TYR A 48 -17.96 8.36 -10.01
C TYR A 48 -17.27 9.70 -9.79
N ILE A 49 -16.76 10.29 -10.87
CA ILE A 49 -15.95 11.51 -10.85
C ILE A 49 -16.78 12.65 -11.42
N ASN A 50 -16.91 13.77 -10.70
CA ASN A 50 -17.66 14.91 -11.20
C ASN A 50 -16.98 15.49 -12.46
N LYS A 51 -17.74 15.59 -13.56
CA LYS A 51 -17.23 16.06 -14.86
C LYS A 51 -16.81 17.51 -14.82
N GLN A 52 -17.56 18.35 -14.10
CA GLN A 52 -17.29 19.78 -14.02
C GLN A 52 -16.00 20.04 -13.23
N ASP A 53 -15.80 19.31 -12.13
CA ASP A 53 -14.58 19.40 -11.33
C ASP A 53 -13.32 19.00 -12.13
N LEU A 54 -13.41 17.98 -13.00
CA LEU A 54 -12.32 17.61 -13.90
C LEU A 54 -11.98 18.70 -14.92
N LEU A 55 -12.96 19.51 -15.33
CA LEU A 55 -12.76 20.62 -16.25
C LEU A 55 -12.22 21.87 -15.54
N ASP A 56 -12.75 22.18 -14.36
CA ASP A 56 -12.41 23.39 -13.61
C ASP A 56 -11.09 23.25 -12.84
N HIS A 57 -10.72 22.03 -12.43
CA HIS A 57 -9.56 21.72 -11.60
C HIS A 57 -8.75 20.51 -12.11
N PRO A 58 -8.32 20.49 -13.39
CA PRO A 58 -7.74 19.31 -14.01
C PRO A 58 -6.49 18.81 -13.29
N ASP A 59 -5.57 19.70 -12.90
CA ASP A 59 -4.30 19.30 -12.27
C ASP A 59 -4.53 18.69 -10.88
N GLN A 60 -5.33 19.33 -10.04
CA GLN A 60 -5.64 18.86 -8.69
C GLN A 60 -6.44 17.55 -8.73
N MET A 61 -7.43 17.46 -9.62
CA MET A 61 -8.22 16.24 -9.78
C MET A 61 -7.38 15.08 -10.29
N ASN A 62 -6.51 15.31 -11.28
CA ASN A 62 -5.62 14.26 -11.79
C ASN A 62 -4.61 13.79 -10.74
N ALA A 63 -3.98 14.69 -10.00
CA ALA A 63 -3.08 14.33 -8.91
C ALA A 63 -3.79 13.53 -7.80
N ALA A 64 -5.00 13.94 -7.44
CA ALA A 64 -5.79 13.27 -6.42
C ALA A 64 -6.32 11.90 -6.90
N LEU A 65 -6.64 11.74 -8.19
CA LEU A 65 -7.00 10.46 -8.81
C LEU A 65 -5.80 9.51 -8.92
N GLU A 66 -4.60 10.02 -9.20
CA GLU A 66 -3.36 9.23 -9.17
C GLU A 66 -3.09 8.73 -7.74
N TYR A 67 -3.25 9.59 -6.74
CA TYR A 67 -3.13 9.20 -5.34
C TYR A 67 -4.20 8.18 -4.94
N LEU A 68 -5.45 8.35 -5.40
CA LEU A 68 -6.52 7.38 -5.19
C LEU A 68 -6.19 6.01 -5.83
N HIS A 69 -5.62 6.01 -7.03
CA HIS A 69 -5.14 4.79 -7.66
C HIS A 69 -4.06 4.10 -6.80
N ALA A 70 -3.09 4.85 -6.27
CA ALA A 70 -2.08 4.31 -5.36
C ALA A 70 -2.71 3.73 -4.07
N GLN A 71 -3.71 4.41 -3.50
CA GLN A 71 -4.48 3.95 -2.34
C GLN A 71 -5.24 2.64 -2.62
N PHE A 72 -5.84 2.49 -3.80
CA PHE A 72 -6.45 1.21 -4.18
C PHE A 72 -5.42 0.13 -4.46
N TYR A 73 -4.33 0.47 -5.15
CA TYR A 73 -3.28 -0.48 -5.46
C TYR A 73 -2.67 -1.08 -4.17
N GLN A 74 -2.41 -0.26 -3.15
CA GLN A 74 -1.95 -0.77 -1.85
C GLN A 74 -2.95 -1.70 -1.18
N VAL A 75 -4.26 -1.45 -1.29
CA VAL A 75 -5.30 -2.37 -0.79
C VAL A 75 -5.22 -3.69 -1.55
N THR A 76 -5.09 -3.67 -2.87
CA THR A 76 -4.97 -4.91 -3.67
C THR A 76 -3.70 -5.72 -3.37
N LEU A 77 -2.64 -5.07 -2.89
CA LEU A 77 -1.37 -5.71 -2.54
C LEU A 77 -1.40 -6.38 -1.16
N ASN A 78 -2.16 -5.85 -0.20
CA ASN A 78 -2.04 -6.24 1.21
C ASN A 78 -3.29 -6.96 1.74
N VAL A 79 -4.47 -6.73 1.17
CA VAL A 79 -5.74 -7.29 1.66
C VAL A 79 -6.10 -8.55 0.87
N PRO A 80 -6.65 -9.61 1.50
CA PRO A 80 -7.03 -10.84 0.81
C PRO A 80 -7.93 -10.60 -0.41
N ARG A 81 -7.63 -11.29 -1.52
CA ARG A 81 -8.29 -11.04 -2.81
C ARG A 81 -9.81 -11.17 -2.75
N ALA A 82 -10.33 -12.11 -1.96
CA ALA A 82 -11.76 -12.30 -1.78
C ALA A 82 -12.41 -11.06 -1.15
N ALA A 83 -11.80 -10.51 -0.08
CA ALA A 83 -12.28 -9.29 0.56
C ALA A 83 -12.14 -8.07 -0.37
N VAL A 84 -11.02 -7.95 -1.09
CA VAL A 84 -10.86 -6.90 -2.13
C VAL A 84 -12.00 -6.97 -3.14
N THR A 85 -12.34 -8.16 -3.65
CA THR A 85 -13.47 -8.33 -4.57
C THR A 85 -14.82 -7.91 -3.96
N GLN A 86 -15.07 -8.21 -2.68
CA GLN A 86 -16.28 -7.73 -1.99
C GLN A 86 -16.33 -6.20 -1.94
N THR A 87 -15.21 -5.54 -1.61
CA THR A 87 -15.17 -4.07 -1.57
C THR A 87 -15.31 -3.44 -2.96
N GLN A 88 -14.70 -4.03 -4.00
CA GLN A 88 -14.83 -3.58 -5.40
C GLN A 88 -16.29 -3.64 -5.89
N GLN A 89 -17.02 -4.69 -5.51
CA GLN A 89 -18.41 -4.90 -5.91
C GLN A 89 -19.41 -4.04 -5.12
N ARG A 90 -19.05 -3.58 -3.91
CA ARG A 90 -20.00 -3.01 -2.93
C ARG A 90 -19.69 -1.59 -2.50
N GLY A 91 -18.47 -1.13 -2.72
CA GLY A 91 -17.99 0.20 -2.34
C GLY A 91 -17.76 1.08 -3.57
N PRO A 92 -18.83 1.58 -4.23
CA PRO A 92 -18.66 2.64 -5.21
C PRO A 92 -18.09 3.89 -4.53
N ILE A 93 -17.27 4.62 -5.27
CA ILE A 93 -16.54 5.79 -4.79
C ILE A 93 -17.13 7.02 -5.46
N TRP A 94 -17.49 8.03 -4.69
CA TRP A 94 -17.92 9.32 -5.20
C TRP A 94 -16.82 10.35 -4.99
N PHE A 95 -16.31 10.91 -6.08
CA PHE A 95 -15.08 11.71 -6.07
C PHE A 95 -15.34 13.11 -6.64
N GLU A 96 -15.15 14.13 -5.81
CA GLU A 96 -15.39 15.55 -6.13
C GLU A 96 -14.32 16.46 -5.54
N TYR A 97 -14.23 17.68 -6.06
CA TYR A 97 -13.17 18.62 -5.72
C TYR A 97 -13.28 19.21 -4.32
N ASP A 98 -14.46 19.67 -3.88
CA ASP A 98 -14.64 20.35 -2.59
C ASP A 98 -16.12 20.40 -2.09
N THR A 99 -16.77 19.23 -1.97
CA THR A 99 -18.20 19.09 -1.60
C THR A 99 -18.44 18.55 -0.18
N LEU A 100 -17.61 17.63 0.32
CA LEU A 100 -17.60 17.24 1.76
C LEU A 100 -16.24 17.53 2.34
N SER A 101 -16.21 17.90 3.62
CA SER A 101 -14.98 18.23 4.34
C SER A 101 -14.10 17.02 4.64
N SER A 102 -14.59 15.79 4.52
CA SER A 102 -13.87 14.56 4.86
C SER A 102 -14.14 13.40 3.90
N ILE A 103 -13.31 12.37 4.04
CA ILE A 103 -13.51 11.05 3.45
C ILE A 103 -14.42 10.29 4.40
N ALA A 104 -15.54 9.77 3.91
CA ALA A 104 -16.50 9.10 4.77
C ALA A 104 -17.46 8.17 4.01
N TYR A 105 -17.82 7.06 4.63
CA TYR A 105 -18.84 6.15 4.18
C TYR A 105 -20.25 6.64 4.58
N HIS A 106 -21.12 6.80 3.59
CA HIS A 106 -22.48 7.31 3.81
C HIS A 106 -23.56 6.49 3.10
N GLY A 107 -24.74 6.46 3.71
CA GLY A 107 -25.97 6.02 3.03
C GLY A 107 -26.51 7.12 2.10
N ARG A 108 -26.99 6.74 0.91
CA ARG A 108 -27.52 7.72 -0.07
C ARG A 108 -28.66 8.57 0.48
N GLY A 109 -29.57 7.97 1.26
CA GLY A 109 -30.69 8.70 1.86
C GLY A 109 -30.23 9.83 2.78
N TRP A 110 -29.17 9.60 3.57
CA TRP A 110 -28.59 10.64 4.43
C TRP A 110 -27.98 11.77 3.59
N LEU A 111 -27.27 11.43 2.51
CA LEU A 111 -26.67 12.42 1.61
C LEU A 111 -27.73 13.33 0.96
N ILE A 112 -28.81 12.75 0.44
CA ILE A 112 -29.91 13.51 -0.15
C ILE A 112 -30.62 14.38 0.90
N ALA A 113 -30.87 13.84 2.10
CA ALA A 113 -31.47 14.60 3.20
C ALA A 113 -30.61 15.81 3.62
N ASN A 114 -29.29 15.69 3.50
CA ASN A 114 -28.33 16.77 3.74
C ASN A 114 -28.01 17.60 2.47
N LYS A 115 -28.87 17.52 1.45
CA LYS A 115 -28.83 18.34 0.21
C LYS A 115 -27.63 18.08 -0.70
N TYR A 116 -26.94 16.95 -0.55
CA TYR A 116 -25.91 16.50 -1.47
C TYR A 116 -26.50 15.89 -2.75
N ARG A 117 -25.68 15.78 -3.79
CA ARG A 117 -26.05 15.23 -5.11
C ARG A 117 -25.25 13.96 -5.45
N PRO A 118 -25.35 12.89 -4.63
CA PRO A 118 -24.54 11.70 -4.83
C PRO A 118 -24.92 10.92 -6.09
N PRO A 119 -24.03 10.04 -6.59
CA PRO A 119 -24.40 9.07 -7.61
C PRO A 119 -25.54 8.16 -7.15
N ASP A 120 -26.25 7.57 -8.11
CA ASP A 120 -27.44 6.77 -7.88
C ASP A 120 -27.09 5.33 -7.45
N VAL A 121 -26.49 5.21 -6.25
CA VAL A 121 -26.05 3.95 -5.64
C VAL A 121 -26.56 3.85 -4.20
N LYS A 122 -26.79 2.64 -3.69
CA LYS A 122 -27.42 2.44 -2.37
C LYS A 122 -26.62 3.06 -1.21
N THR A 123 -25.30 2.90 -1.23
CA THR A 123 -24.33 3.45 -0.27
C THR A 123 -23.07 3.84 -1.04
N VAL A 124 -22.33 4.82 -0.57
CA VAL A 124 -21.16 5.34 -1.28
C VAL A 124 -20.07 5.77 -0.31
N ILE A 125 -18.81 5.61 -0.71
CA ILE A 125 -17.68 6.22 -0.01
C ILE A 125 -17.46 7.59 -0.67
N GLY A 126 -17.71 8.66 0.08
CA GLY A 126 -17.48 10.03 -0.37
C GLY A 126 -16.00 10.39 -0.20
N LEU A 127 -15.33 10.68 -1.31
CA LEU A 127 -13.99 11.27 -1.41
C LEU A 127 -14.12 12.65 -2.06
N THR A 128 -14.79 13.56 -1.38
CA THR A 128 -15.33 14.77 -2.00
C THR A 128 -14.57 16.03 -1.58
N SER A 129 -13.28 15.91 -1.29
CA SER A 129 -12.36 17.06 -1.22
C SER A 129 -11.03 16.67 -1.86
N ALA A 130 -11.03 16.44 -3.18
CA ALA A 130 -9.81 16.16 -3.94
C ALA A 130 -8.72 17.22 -3.69
N LYS A 131 -9.14 18.48 -3.49
CA LYS A 131 -8.27 19.62 -3.13
C LYS A 131 -7.39 19.35 -1.90
N THR A 132 -7.94 18.71 -0.86
CA THR A 132 -7.24 18.50 0.42
C THR A 132 -6.91 17.03 0.70
N PHE A 133 -7.35 16.12 -0.17
CA PHE A 133 -7.24 14.67 0.00
C PHE A 133 -5.81 14.23 0.33
N MET A 134 -4.85 14.57 -0.53
CA MET A 134 -3.45 14.16 -0.34
C MET A 134 -2.86 14.71 0.97
N GLN A 135 -3.13 15.98 1.27
CA GLN A 135 -2.60 16.64 2.47
C GLN A 135 -3.13 15.99 3.76
N LYS A 136 -4.43 15.71 3.81
CA LYS A 136 -5.06 15.03 4.95
C LYS A 136 -4.56 13.59 5.11
N SER A 137 -4.34 12.90 3.99
CA SER A 137 -3.92 11.49 3.98
C SER A 137 -2.46 11.27 4.38
N TYR A 138 -1.61 12.31 4.43
CA TYR A 138 -0.27 12.17 5.03
C TYR A 138 -0.32 11.76 6.51
N HIS A 139 -1.38 12.20 7.21
CA HIS A 139 -1.62 11.80 8.59
C HIS A 139 -2.42 10.51 8.70
N GLN A 140 -3.19 10.14 7.67
CA GLN A 140 -4.03 8.94 7.60
C GLN A 140 -3.73 8.15 6.31
N PRO A 141 -2.56 7.48 6.22
CA PRO A 141 -2.08 6.89 4.97
C PRO A 141 -2.94 5.74 4.43
N TRP A 142 -3.88 5.24 5.24
CA TRP A 142 -4.80 4.16 4.89
C TRP A 142 -6.28 4.60 4.95
N VAL A 143 -6.57 5.91 4.94
CA VAL A 143 -7.94 6.46 5.03
C VAL A 143 -8.91 5.91 3.98
N VAL A 144 -8.46 5.61 2.75
CA VAL A 144 -9.35 4.98 1.75
C VAL A 144 -9.70 3.56 2.17
N PHE A 145 -8.73 2.82 2.73
CA PHE A 145 -8.97 1.48 3.25
C PHE A 145 -9.85 1.48 4.51
N HIS A 146 -9.72 2.50 5.35
CA HIS A 146 -10.62 2.76 6.48
C HIS A 146 -12.09 2.75 6.03
N GLU A 147 -12.42 3.56 5.03
CA GLU A 147 -13.79 3.63 4.53
C GLU A 147 -14.23 2.39 3.77
N LEU A 148 -13.32 1.74 3.06
CA LEU A 148 -13.59 0.42 2.47
C LEU A 148 -13.90 -0.61 3.54
N THR A 149 -13.34 -0.49 4.74
CA THR A 149 -13.61 -1.36 5.88
C THR A 149 -15.02 -1.13 6.44
N HIS A 150 -15.46 0.12 6.57
CA HIS A 150 -16.86 0.43 6.90
C HIS A 150 -17.83 -0.14 5.88
N CYS A 151 -17.52 0.00 4.60
CA CYS A 151 -18.30 -0.62 3.52
C CYS A 151 -18.30 -2.15 3.62
N TYR A 152 -17.15 -2.77 3.88
CA TYR A 152 -17.00 -4.23 4.00
C TYR A 152 -17.83 -4.77 5.17
N ASP A 153 -17.73 -4.16 6.34
CA ASP A 153 -18.52 -4.55 7.51
C ASP A 153 -20.03 -4.45 7.23
N HIS A 154 -20.49 -3.28 6.78
CA HIS A 154 -21.91 -3.03 6.58
C HIS A 154 -22.51 -3.85 5.42
N ARG A 155 -21.76 -4.04 4.33
CA ARG A 155 -22.30 -4.59 3.07
C ARG A 155 -21.97 -6.06 2.86
N PHE A 156 -21.02 -6.61 3.61
CA PHE A 156 -20.63 -8.01 3.52
C PHE A 156 -20.74 -8.70 4.87
N LEU A 157 -19.89 -8.37 5.86
CA LEU A 157 -19.81 -9.13 7.12
C LEU A 157 -21.14 -9.23 7.86
N ARG A 158 -21.88 -8.12 8.01
CA ARG A 158 -23.18 -8.12 8.69
C ARG A 158 -24.29 -8.85 7.92
N SER A 159 -24.11 -9.06 6.62
CA SER A 159 -25.09 -9.71 5.75
C SER A 159 -24.82 -11.20 5.53
N ASP A 160 -23.58 -11.63 5.75
CA ASP A 160 -23.14 -13.00 5.53
C ASP A 160 -23.26 -13.81 6.82
N LYS A 161 -24.05 -14.88 6.78
CA LYS A 161 -24.33 -15.73 7.95
C LYS A 161 -23.14 -16.61 8.37
N SER A 162 -22.10 -16.71 7.55
CA SER A 162 -20.90 -17.49 7.86
C SER A 162 -19.95 -16.78 8.82
N TYR A 163 -20.10 -15.47 9.03
CA TYR A 163 -19.34 -14.70 10.01
C TYR A 163 -20.13 -14.56 11.30
N ASP A 164 -19.44 -14.79 12.42
CA ASP A 164 -19.99 -14.49 13.72
C ASP A 164 -19.94 -12.97 13.98
N LYS A 165 -21.02 -12.29 13.58
CA LYS A 165 -21.16 -10.84 13.76
C LYS A 165 -21.05 -10.41 15.23
N TYR A 166 -21.34 -11.30 16.19
CA TYR A 166 -21.29 -11.00 17.61
C TYR A 166 -19.87 -11.08 18.15
N LYS A 167 -18.96 -11.82 17.50
CA LYS A 167 -17.59 -11.95 17.98
C LYS A 167 -16.83 -10.62 17.96
N LEU A 168 -17.10 -9.76 16.98
CA LEU A 168 -16.51 -8.42 16.94
C LEU A 168 -17.10 -7.50 18.02
N ASP A 169 -18.38 -7.68 18.38
CA ASP A 169 -18.98 -6.93 19.49
C ASP A 169 -18.36 -7.37 20.83
N GLU A 170 -18.21 -8.69 21.06
CA GLU A 170 -17.57 -9.25 22.26
C GLU A 170 -16.11 -8.77 22.42
N VAL A 171 -15.31 -8.84 21.34
CA VAL A 171 -13.91 -8.42 21.38
C VAL A 171 -13.78 -6.91 21.58
N TYR A 172 -14.69 -6.12 20.99
CA TYR A 172 -14.76 -4.67 21.23
C TYR A 172 -15.09 -4.36 22.70
N ASP A 173 -16.17 -4.94 23.23
CA ASP A 173 -16.61 -4.67 24.60
C ASP A 173 -15.53 -5.03 25.63
N ASN A 174 -14.86 -6.17 25.44
CA ASN A 174 -13.73 -6.59 26.27
C ASN A 174 -12.53 -5.63 26.18
N ALA A 175 -12.18 -5.12 24.99
CA ALA A 175 -11.11 -4.14 24.84
C ALA A 175 -11.47 -2.80 25.53
N MET A 176 -12.73 -2.37 25.44
CA MET A 176 -13.21 -1.16 26.11
C MET A 176 -13.26 -1.33 27.63
N GLU A 177 -13.71 -2.48 28.13
CA GLU A 177 -13.74 -2.78 29.57
C GLU A 177 -12.33 -2.80 30.17
N LYS A 178 -11.34 -3.33 29.43
CA LYS A 178 -9.92 -3.30 29.83
C LYS A 178 -9.29 -1.89 29.77
N GLY A 179 -9.93 -0.92 29.12
CA GLY A 179 -9.43 0.46 28.99
C GLY A 179 -8.15 0.58 28.16
N ILE A 180 -7.78 -0.44 27.35
CA ILE A 180 -6.52 -0.41 26.58
C ILE A 180 -6.51 0.69 25.51
N TYR A 181 -7.63 1.33 25.21
CA TYR A 181 -7.72 2.40 24.22
C TYR A 181 -8.02 3.79 24.81
N ASP A 182 -7.98 3.93 26.13
CA ASP A 182 -8.30 5.21 26.80
C ASP A 182 -7.21 6.27 26.66
N ALA A 183 -5.95 5.85 26.55
CA ALA A 183 -4.80 6.74 26.37
C ALA A 183 -3.71 6.04 25.54
N VAL A 184 -3.68 6.34 24.25
CA VAL A 184 -2.70 5.82 23.29
C VAL A 184 -1.91 6.97 22.66
N LEU A 185 -0.79 6.60 22.03
CA LEU A 185 -0.08 7.49 21.13
C LEU A 185 -0.91 7.72 19.85
N CYS A 186 -0.84 8.94 19.32
CA CYS A 186 -1.38 9.29 18.02
C CYS A 186 -0.35 10.16 17.31
N ARG A 187 -0.31 10.14 15.97
CA ARG A 187 0.69 10.89 15.18
C ARG A 187 0.81 12.38 15.55
N TYR A 188 -0.22 12.97 16.14
CA TYR A 188 -0.26 14.36 16.58
C TYR A 188 -0.47 14.55 18.10
N SER A 189 -0.50 13.47 18.89
CA SER A 189 -0.65 13.55 20.35
C SER A 189 0.16 12.47 21.09
N LEU A 190 0.82 12.86 22.19
CA LEU A 190 1.51 11.92 23.10
C LEU A 190 0.54 11.09 23.95
N SER A 191 -0.72 11.50 24.05
CA SER A 191 -1.75 10.78 24.78
C SER A 191 -3.12 11.28 24.32
N THR A 192 -3.92 10.36 23.80
CA THR A 192 -5.31 10.63 23.42
C THR A 192 -6.11 9.34 23.52
N LYS A 193 -7.43 9.46 23.71
CA LYS A 193 -8.32 8.31 23.50
C LYS A 193 -8.22 7.88 22.04
N HIS A 194 -8.08 6.57 21.83
CA HIS A 194 -7.99 6.01 20.48
C HIS A 194 -9.31 6.22 19.73
N TYR A 195 -9.26 6.57 18.45
CA TYR A 195 -10.47 6.78 17.65
C TYR A 195 -11.38 5.54 17.58
N GLY A 196 -10.79 4.35 17.46
CA GLY A 196 -11.47 3.05 17.58
C GLY A 196 -12.30 2.85 18.86
N ALA A 197 -12.04 3.57 19.95
CA ALA A 197 -12.83 3.49 21.18
C ALA A 197 -14.17 4.26 21.12
N ASN A 198 -14.46 4.92 19.99
CA ASN A 198 -15.73 5.64 19.80
C ASN A 198 -16.89 4.68 19.51
N ASN A 199 -16.65 3.65 18.69
CA ASN A 199 -17.62 2.60 18.40
C ASN A 199 -16.94 1.39 17.73
N ARG A 200 -17.64 0.25 17.73
CA ARG A 200 -17.20 -1.02 17.14
C ARG A 200 -16.88 -0.97 15.63
N GLY A 201 -17.46 -0.02 14.87
CA GLY A 201 -17.11 0.18 13.46
C GLY A 201 -15.70 0.77 13.32
N GLU A 202 -15.41 1.84 14.06
CA GLU A 202 -14.08 2.48 14.07
C GLU A 202 -13.02 1.55 14.63
N TYR A 203 -13.34 0.80 15.68
CA TYR A 203 -12.45 -0.23 16.21
C TYR A 203 -12.02 -1.24 15.15
N PHE A 204 -12.95 -1.68 14.30
CA PHE A 204 -12.65 -2.59 13.19
C PHE A 204 -11.84 -1.93 12.08
N ALA A 205 -12.16 -0.69 11.70
CA ALA A 205 -11.46 0.06 10.66
C ALA A 205 -10.01 0.37 11.06
N GLU A 206 -9.81 0.99 12.20
CA GLU A 206 -8.51 1.37 12.77
C GLU A 206 -7.58 0.15 12.97
N SER A 207 -8.11 -0.92 13.56
CA SER A 207 -7.32 -2.15 13.77
C SER A 207 -6.98 -2.82 12.43
N SER A 208 -7.86 -2.71 11.42
CA SER A 208 -7.57 -3.22 10.07
C SER A 208 -6.46 -2.42 9.39
N GLU A 209 -6.40 -1.09 9.58
CA GLU A 209 -5.28 -0.26 9.12
C GLU A 209 -3.95 -0.72 9.73
N ALA A 210 -3.90 -0.90 11.05
CA ALA A 210 -2.70 -1.41 11.71
C ALA A 210 -2.31 -2.80 11.18
N TYR A 211 -3.28 -3.69 10.93
CA TYR A 211 -3.01 -5.06 10.50
C TYR A 211 -2.43 -5.17 9.08
N PHE A 212 -2.97 -4.44 8.10
CA PHE A 212 -2.54 -4.54 6.68
C PHE A 212 -1.54 -3.44 6.27
N GLY A 213 -1.48 -2.37 7.04
CA GLY A 213 -0.88 -1.11 6.66
C GLY A 213 -0.14 -0.42 7.79
N ALA A 214 -0.49 0.84 8.00
CA ALA A 214 -0.05 1.64 9.12
C ALA A 214 -1.21 2.53 9.58
N ASN A 215 -1.51 2.49 10.88
CA ASN A 215 -2.53 3.32 11.50
C ASN A 215 -1.98 4.70 11.91
N ASP A 216 -2.85 5.65 12.23
CA ASP A 216 -2.49 6.97 12.78
C ASP A 216 -2.61 7.04 14.32
N PHE A 217 -3.23 6.04 14.94
CA PHE A 217 -3.23 5.76 16.38
C PHE A 217 -2.47 4.46 16.69
N TYR A 218 -1.80 4.43 17.84
CA TYR A 218 -1.14 3.21 18.33
C TYR A 218 -2.19 2.17 18.76
N PRO A 219 -2.07 0.90 18.36
CA PRO A 219 -0.94 0.29 17.66
C PRO A 219 -0.84 0.70 16.18
N PHE A 220 0.34 1.15 15.76
CA PHE A 220 0.53 1.70 14.41
C PHE A 220 0.69 0.60 13.37
N VAL A 221 1.30 -0.52 13.74
CA VAL A 221 1.57 -1.63 12.82
C VAL A 221 1.12 -2.97 13.37
N ARG A 222 1.02 -3.94 12.46
CA ARG A 222 0.57 -5.31 12.75
C ARG A 222 1.34 -5.98 13.90
N ALA A 223 2.65 -5.75 13.97
CA ALA A 223 3.48 -6.33 15.03
C ALA A 223 3.09 -5.79 16.42
N GLU A 224 2.75 -4.51 16.51
CA GLU A 224 2.31 -3.86 17.73
C GLU A 224 0.88 -4.26 18.07
N LEU A 225 -0.02 -4.32 17.07
CA LEU A 225 -1.39 -4.78 17.28
C LEU A 225 -1.40 -6.18 17.89
N LYS A 226 -0.52 -7.07 17.44
CA LYS A 226 -0.38 -8.41 18.00
C LYS A 226 0.04 -8.41 19.47
N GLU A 227 0.91 -7.49 19.90
CA GLU A 227 1.33 -7.39 21.30
C GLU A 227 0.26 -6.67 22.16
N TYR A 228 -0.40 -5.67 21.59
CA TYR A 228 -1.29 -4.76 22.31
C TYR A 228 -2.73 -5.27 22.43
N ASP A 229 -3.29 -5.77 21.33
CA ASP A 229 -4.63 -6.33 21.24
C ASP A 229 -4.61 -7.65 20.44
N PRO A 230 -4.14 -8.74 21.07
CA PRO A 230 -4.06 -10.04 20.41
C PRO A 230 -5.44 -10.59 20.04
N ASP A 231 -6.49 -10.31 20.81
CA ASP A 231 -7.85 -10.78 20.54
C ASP A 231 -8.34 -10.21 19.20
N MET A 232 -8.13 -8.90 18.98
CA MET A 232 -8.44 -8.26 17.70
C MET A 232 -7.55 -8.73 16.57
N TYR A 233 -6.23 -8.88 16.81
CA TYR A 233 -5.28 -9.39 15.82
C TYR A 233 -5.72 -10.73 15.24
N TYR A 234 -6.13 -11.69 16.08
CA TYR A 234 -6.58 -13.00 15.63
C TYR A 234 -7.97 -12.96 15.01
N LEU A 235 -8.87 -12.10 15.50
CA LEU A 235 -10.18 -11.92 14.90
C LEU A 235 -10.08 -11.39 13.46
N LEU A 236 -9.20 -10.43 13.21
CA LEU A 236 -8.98 -9.86 11.87
C LEU A 236 -8.55 -10.91 10.84
N GLN A 237 -7.76 -11.91 11.24
CA GLN A 237 -7.37 -13.01 10.35
C GLN A 237 -8.59 -13.75 9.80
N ASN A 238 -9.57 -14.00 10.66
CA ASN A 238 -10.81 -14.66 10.28
C ASN A 238 -11.70 -13.72 9.46
N LEU A 239 -12.00 -12.52 9.97
CA LEU A 239 -12.92 -11.57 9.33
C LEU A 239 -12.51 -11.19 7.91
N TRP A 240 -11.22 -11.07 7.64
CA TRP A 240 -10.70 -10.73 6.31
C TRP A 240 -10.39 -11.95 5.43
N GLY A 241 -10.46 -13.17 5.97
CA GLY A 241 -10.09 -14.40 5.27
C GLY A 241 -8.60 -14.45 4.92
N VAL A 242 -7.74 -14.11 5.88
CA VAL A 242 -6.28 -14.14 5.70
C VAL A 242 -5.80 -15.58 5.57
N ASP A 243 -5.00 -15.86 4.54
CA ASP A 243 -4.22 -17.10 4.48
C ASP A 243 -3.07 -17.02 5.49
N VAL A 244 -3.35 -17.45 6.72
CA VAL A 244 -2.40 -17.40 7.84
C VAL A 244 -1.16 -18.25 7.55
N ALA A 245 -1.31 -19.39 6.85
CA ALA A 245 -0.19 -20.27 6.55
C ALA A 245 0.77 -19.62 5.54
N ASP A 246 0.26 -19.04 4.46
CA ASP A 246 1.08 -18.31 3.49
C ASP A 246 1.72 -17.08 4.12
N GLN A 247 0.96 -16.27 4.87
CA GLN A 247 1.49 -15.09 5.55
C GLN A 247 2.63 -15.44 6.53
N GLN A 248 2.45 -16.49 7.33
CA GLN A 248 3.49 -16.98 8.25
C GLN A 248 4.73 -17.46 7.49
N LYS A 249 4.54 -18.19 6.39
CA LYS A 249 5.64 -18.64 5.53
C LYS A 249 6.43 -17.46 4.98
N ARG A 250 5.77 -16.49 4.33
CA ARG A 250 6.44 -15.29 3.78
C ARG A 250 7.18 -14.49 4.86
N THR A 251 6.56 -14.36 6.04
CA THR A 251 7.15 -13.67 7.19
C THR A 251 8.42 -14.37 7.66
N LYS A 252 8.36 -15.70 7.86
CA LYS A 252 9.50 -16.51 8.28
C LYS A 252 10.61 -16.52 7.22
N ASP A 253 10.26 -16.60 5.94
CA ASP A 253 11.21 -16.57 4.84
C ASP A 253 12.00 -15.26 4.82
N LEU A 254 11.34 -14.11 4.96
CA LEU A 254 12.04 -12.82 5.04
C LEU A 254 12.87 -12.70 6.32
N ALA A 255 12.31 -13.07 7.47
CA ALA A 255 13.03 -13.03 8.75
C ALA A 255 14.34 -13.84 8.69
N ASN A 256 14.26 -15.09 8.22
CA ASN A 256 15.43 -15.94 8.02
C ASN A 256 16.42 -15.34 7.02
N PHE A 257 15.94 -14.73 5.93
CA PHE A 257 16.80 -14.06 4.96
C PHE A 257 17.56 -12.87 5.58
N LEU A 258 16.88 -12.06 6.39
CA LEU A 258 17.51 -10.94 7.08
C LEU A 258 18.49 -11.38 8.18
N ASP A 259 18.19 -12.49 8.86
CA ASP A 259 19.03 -13.05 9.93
C ASP A 259 20.21 -13.88 9.40
N SER A 260 20.16 -14.28 8.13
CA SER A 260 21.24 -15.06 7.52
C SER A 260 22.49 -14.22 7.32
N ASP A 261 23.65 -14.79 7.63
CA ASP A 261 24.92 -14.30 7.10
C ASP A 261 24.85 -14.41 5.58
N LYS A 262 24.71 -13.27 4.91
CA LYS A 262 24.73 -13.21 3.44
C LYS A 262 26.11 -13.63 2.98
N LYS A 263 26.31 -14.93 2.75
CA LYS A 263 27.52 -15.45 2.11
C LYS A 263 27.68 -14.73 0.77
N ASP A 264 28.88 -14.28 0.49
CA ASP A 264 29.22 -13.70 -0.80
C ASP A 264 29.12 -14.80 -1.88
N THR A 265 27.95 -14.92 -2.48
CA THR A 265 27.69 -15.83 -3.59
C THR A 265 28.21 -15.20 -4.86
N THR A 266 29.16 -15.86 -5.53
CA THR A 266 29.67 -15.46 -6.83
C THR A 266 28.72 -15.91 -7.93
N CYS A 267 28.48 -15.07 -8.94
CA CYS A 267 27.83 -15.51 -10.16
C CYS A 267 28.87 -16.18 -11.07
N ASN A 268 28.73 -17.47 -11.34
CA ASN A 268 29.62 -18.20 -12.26
C ASN A 268 29.19 -18.08 -13.74
N GLN A 269 28.25 -17.17 -14.05
CA GLN A 269 27.73 -16.94 -15.40
C GLN A 269 28.17 -15.57 -15.91
N SER A 270 28.39 -15.47 -17.22
CA SER A 270 28.62 -14.19 -17.89
C SER A 270 27.41 -13.27 -17.68
N PHE A 271 27.64 -12.03 -17.27
CA PHE A 271 26.55 -11.07 -17.07
C PHE A 271 25.92 -10.69 -18.42
N ILE A 272 24.65 -10.30 -18.37
CA ILE A 272 23.96 -9.74 -19.55
C ILE A 272 24.49 -8.32 -19.79
N PRO A 273 24.99 -8.00 -20.99
CA PRO A 273 25.43 -6.64 -21.33
C PRO A 273 24.29 -5.61 -21.29
N THR A 274 24.61 -4.36 -20.94
CA THR A 274 23.65 -3.27 -20.70
C THR A 274 22.76 -2.99 -21.91
N GLU A 275 23.30 -3.08 -23.13
CA GLU A 275 22.57 -2.85 -24.38
C GLU A 275 21.46 -3.88 -24.65
N LYS A 276 21.44 -5.00 -23.91
CA LYS A 276 20.35 -5.98 -23.98
C LYS A 276 19.22 -5.69 -23.00
N TYR A 277 19.40 -4.77 -22.06
CA TYR A 277 18.34 -4.34 -21.15
C TYR A 277 17.40 -3.38 -21.86
N TYR A 278 16.13 -3.46 -21.48
CA TYR A 278 15.17 -2.46 -21.90
C TYR A 278 15.26 -1.27 -20.95
N LYS A 279 15.67 -0.12 -21.46
CA LYS A 279 15.70 1.14 -20.72
C LYS A 279 14.33 1.81 -20.81
N THR A 280 13.78 2.22 -19.67
CA THR A 280 12.52 2.95 -19.58
C THR A 280 12.58 4.00 -18.46
N ASP A 281 11.68 4.98 -18.52
CA ASP A 281 11.48 5.96 -17.45
C ASP A 281 10.26 5.56 -16.63
N ILE A 282 10.41 5.52 -15.31
CA ILE A 282 9.31 5.30 -14.37
C ILE A 282 9.38 6.41 -13.33
N LYS A 283 8.41 7.34 -13.34
CA LYS A 283 8.33 8.49 -12.43
C LYS A 283 9.58 9.38 -12.42
N GLY A 284 10.34 9.44 -13.52
CA GLY A 284 11.60 10.16 -13.62
C GLY A 284 12.84 9.37 -13.19
N TRP A 285 12.70 8.09 -12.85
CA TRP A 285 13.84 7.18 -12.63
C TRP A 285 14.17 6.44 -13.92
N THR A 286 15.46 6.38 -14.24
CA THR A 286 15.96 5.47 -15.27
C THR A 286 15.91 4.03 -14.75
N VAL A 287 15.13 3.18 -15.42
CA VAL A 287 14.97 1.76 -15.09
C VAL A 287 15.47 0.87 -16.22
N TYR A 288 16.35 -0.08 -15.89
CA TYR A 288 16.83 -1.13 -16.79
C TYR A 288 16.12 -2.44 -16.48
N VAL A 289 15.28 -2.92 -17.41
CA VAL A 289 14.51 -4.16 -17.25
C VAL A 289 15.21 -5.30 -17.99
N SER A 290 15.55 -6.35 -17.24
CA SER A 290 16.23 -7.54 -17.77
C SER A 290 15.44 -8.18 -18.91
N PRO A 291 16.10 -8.60 -20.01
CA PRO A 291 15.42 -9.26 -21.13
C PRO A 291 14.76 -10.58 -20.71
N LEU A 292 15.27 -11.23 -19.66
CA LEU A 292 14.67 -12.45 -19.10
C LEU A 292 13.31 -12.17 -18.45
N LEU A 293 13.21 -11.08 -17.68
CA LEU A 293 11.95 -10.68 -17.06
C LEU A 293 10.92 -10.29 -18.13
N ARG A 294 11.33 -9.51 -19.14
CA ARG A 294 10.43 -9.06 -20.22
C ARG A 294 9.80 -10.18 -21.04
N ARG A 295 10.46 -11.34 -21.13
CA ARG A 295 9.86 -12.52 -21.80
C ARG A 295 8.60 -12.99 -21.09
N LEU A 296 8.48 -12.77 -19.78
CA LEU A 296 7.32 -13.11 -18.97
C LEU A 296 6.33 -11.94 -18.92
N ARG A 297 5.78 -11.51 -20.07
CA ARG A 297 5.03 -10.25 -20.23
C ARG A 297 4.09 -9.89 -19.07
N ALA A 298 3.15 -10.77 -18.72
CA ALA A 298 2.16 -10.49 -17.67
C ALA A 298 2.79 -10.39 -16.27
N TYR A 299 3.81 -11.19 -15.99
CA TYR A 299 4.54 -11.13 -14.73
C TYR A 299 5.44 -9.89 -14.68
N SER A 300 6.17 -9.60 -15.76
CA SER A 300 6.96 -8.38 -15.92
C SER A 300 6.13 -7.14 -15.64
N GLN A 301 4.91 -7.06 -16.18
CA GLN A 301 4.04 -5.91 -15.94
C GLN A 301 3.70 -5.77 -14.45
N LYS A 302 3.32 -6.86 -13.77
CA LYS A 302 3.02 -6.83 -12.33
C LYS A 302 4.19 -6.31 -11.49
N ILE A 303 5.43 -6.68 -11.85
CA ILE A 303 6.62 -6.23 -11.14
C ILE A 303 6.93 -4.75 -11.44
N LEU A 304 6.68 -4.30 -12.68
CA LEU A 304 6.81 -2.89 -13.04
C LEU A 304 5.76 -2.03 -12.32
N ASP A 305 4.52 -2.49 -12.21
CA ASP A 305 3.46 -1.80 -11.45
C ASP A 305 3.86 -1.69 -9.97
N LEU A 306 4.45 -2.74 -9.38
CA LEU A 306 4.94 -2.72 -8.00
C LEU A 306 6.11 -1.74 -7.82
N LEU A 307 7.03 -1.71 -8.79
CA LEU A 307 8.16 -0.77 -8.78
C LEU A 307 7.66 0.68 -8.91
N GLU A 308 6.76 0.95 -9.86
CA GLU A 308 6.15 2.27 -10.06
C GLU A 308 5.45 2.74 -8.79
N TYR A 309 4.65 1.88 -8.16
CA TYR A 309 4.00 2.19 -6.89
C TYR A 309 5.01 2.54 -5.78
N LYS A 310 6.07 1.75 -5.61
CA LYS A 310 7.08 2.04 -4.57
C LYS A 310 7.86 3.34 -4.85
N LEU A 311 8.16 3.63 -6.12
CA LEU A 311 8.79 4.90 -6.52
C LEU A 311 7.84 6.08 -6.35
N TYR A 312 6.54 5.89 -6.62
CA TYR A 312 5.50 6.88 -6.36
C TYR A 312 5.42 7.24 -4.87
N LEU A 313 5.47 6.26 -3.96
CA LEU A 313 5.52 6.55 -2.52
C LEU A 313 6.74 7.42 -2.15
N ILE A 314 7.90 7.14 -2.74
CA ILE A 314 9.10 7.95 -2.50
C ILE A 314 8.90 9.38 -3.02
N ASP A 315 8.38 9.55 -4.23
CA ASP A 315 8.05 10.86 -4.82
C ASP A 315 7.06 11.66 -3.95
N LEU A 316 6.10 10.96 -3.35
CA LEU A 316 5.08 11.55 -2.50
C LEU A 316 5.65 12.09 -1.18
N TYR A 317 6.44 11.28 -0.47
CA TYR A 317 6.88 11.59 0.90
C TYR A 317 8.20 12.36 0.99
N MET A 318 9.08 12.23 -0.01
CA MET A 318 10.39 12.88 0.03
C MET A 318 10.34 14.36 -0.37
N PRO A 319 11.29 15.18 0.11
CA PRO A 319 11.40 16.58 -0.30
C PRO A 319 11.86 16.68 -1.76
N VAL A 320 11.33 17.65 -2.52
CA VAL A 320 11.64 17.82 -3.97
C VAL A 320 13.14 17.93 -4.25
N SER A 321 13.87 18.71 -3.47
CA SER A 321 15.34 18.88 -3.62
C SER A 321 16.12 17.60 -3.38
N SER A 322 15.59 16.70 -2.54
CA SER A 322 16.18 15.39 -2.28
C SER A 322 15.80 14.39 -3.39
N LEU A 323 14.58 14.48 -3.92
CA LEU A 323 14.11 13.63 -5.02
C LEU A 323 14.94 13.79 -6.29
N GLU A 324 15.32 15.02 -6.65
CA GLU A 324 16.19 15.27 -7.80
C GLU A 324 17.50 14.48 -7.72
N LYS A 325 18.12 14.45 -6.53
CA LYS A 325 19.33 13.65 -6.27
C LYS A 325 19.05 12.15 -6.36
N LEU A 326 17.95 11.68 -5.78
CA LEU A 326 17.59 10.27 -5.78
C LEU A 326 17.27 9.73 -7.18
N LYS A 327 16.61 10.53 -8.04
CA LYS A 327 16.25 10.18 -9.42
C LYS A 327 17.47 9.95 -10.32
N THR A 328 18.65 10.46 -9.95
CA THR A 328 19.90 10.18 -10.67
C THR A 328 20.41 8.75 -10.49
N THR A 329 19.91 8.00 -9.49
CA THR A 329 20.36 6.64 -9.21
C THR A 329 19.56 5.65 -10.07
N PRO A 330 20.19 4.95 -11.04
CA PRO A 330 19.48 4.01 -11.88
C PRO A 330 18.98 2.80 -11.09
N VAL A 331 17.87 2.22 -11.53
CA VAL A 331 17.32 0.98 -10.98
C VAL A 331 17.41 -0.13 -12.02
N TRP A 332 18.01 -1.26 -11.66
CA TRP A 332 18.08 -2.46 -12.48
C TRP A 332 17.13 -3.50 -11.93
N LEU A 333 16.26 -4.02 -12.80
CA LEU A 333 15.23 -4.98 -12.44
C LEU A 333 15.49 -6.31 -13.13
N GLU A 334 15.90 -7.30 -12.34
CA GLU A 334 16.21 -8.65 -12.79
C GLU A 334 15.02 -9.59 -12.61
N LEU A 335 15.01 -10.68 -13.41
CA LEU A 335 14.14 -11.81 -13.12
C LEU A 335 14.62 -12.51 -11.84
N GLU A 336 15.87 -12.99 -11.87
CA GLU A 336 16.58 -13.65 -10.79
C GLU A 336 18.10 -13.50 -11.01
N ASN A 337 18.84 -13.16 -9.97
CA ASN A 337 20.29 -13.07 -9.92
C ASN A 337 20.78 -13.60 -8.56
N ASN A 338 21.35 -14.80 -8.54
CA ASN A 338 21.76 -15.47 -7.30
C ASN A 338 22.82 -14.70 -6.49
N ALA A 339 23.62 -13.83 -7.13
CA ALA A 339 24.59 -12.98 -6.44
C ALA A 339 23.93 -11.77 -5.74
N VAL A 340 22.69 -11.45 -6.11
CA VAL A 340 21.84 -10.42 -5.50
C VAL A 340 20.45 -11.03 -5.22
N PRO A 341 20.30 -11.87 -4.19
CA PRO A 341 19.06 -12.63 -3.95
C PRO A 341 17.86 -11.76 -3.57
N TYR A 342 18.04 -10.45 -3.38
CA TYR A 342 16.95 -9.52 -3.11
C TYR A 342 17.19 -8.15 -3.77
N ILE A 343 17.79 -7.21 -3.03
CA ILE A 343 18.12 -5.87 -3.50
C ILE A 343 19.55 -5.55 -3.04
N ALA A 344 20.31 -4.85 -3.88
CA ALA A 344 21.62 -4.30 -3.53
C ALA A 344 21.78 -2.89 -4.07
N TYR A 345 22.60 -2.09 -3.41
CA TYR A 345 23.17 -0.87 -4.00
C TYR A 345 24.66 -1.12 -4.25
N HIS A 346 25.11 -0.93 -5.49
CA HIS A 346 26.45 -1.28 -5.92
C HIS A 346 27.37 -0.08 -5.87
N HIS A 347 28.25 0.01 -4.88
CA HIS A 347 29.14 1.16 -4.71
C HIS A 347 30.63 0.84 -4.92
N CYS A 348 30.96 -0.42 -5.20
CA CYS A 348 32.34 -0.88 -5.34
C CYS A 348 32.51 -1.71 -6.61
N GLU A 349 33.34 -1.21 -7.53
CA GLU A 349 33.65 -1.88 -8.79
C GLU A 349 34.32 -3.24 -8.58
N ASN A 350 35.20 -3.35 -7.57
CA ASN A 350 35.87 -4.60 -7.23
C ASN A 350 34.87 -5.67 -6.76
N THR A 351 33.86 -5.29 -5.98
CA THR A 351 32.78 -6.21 -5.58
C THR A 351 31.96 -6.69 -6.77
N LEU A 352 31.64 -5.79 -7.72
CA LEU A 352 30.95 -6.17 -8.96
C LEU A 352 31.78 -7.19 -9.76
N LYS A 353 33.07 -6.91 -9.98
CA LYS A 353 34.00 -7.81 -10.68
C LYS A 353 34.12 -9.17 -9.99
N ALA A 354 34.35 -9.17 -8.67
CA ALA A 354 34.49 -10.41 -7.88
C ALA A 354 33.23 -11.28 -7.93
N LYS A 355 32.04 -10.67 -8.06
CA LYS A 355 30.77 -11.39 -8.17
C LYS A 355 30.36 -11.72 -9.60
N GLY A 356 31.14 -11.32 -10.61
CA GLY A 356 30.77 -11.51 -12.02
C GLY A 356 29.56 -10.68 -12.46
N LEU A 357 29.30 -9.55 -11.78
CA LEU A 357 28.17 -8.67 -12.08
C LEU A 357 28.53 -7.65 -13.17
N ASN A 358 27.52 -7.16 -13.88
CA ASN A 358 27.69 -6.14 -14.92
C ASN A 358 28.31 -4.87 -14.28
N PRO A 359 29.49 -4.40 -14.75
CA PRO A 359 30.18 -3.24 -14.18
C PRO A 359 29.39 -1.93 -14.33
N ASP A 360 28.49 -1.82 -15.32
CA ASP A 360 27.64 -0.64 -15.52
C ASP A 360 26.57 -0.48 -14.43
N LYS A 361 26.43 -1.47 -13.55
CA LYS A 361 25.59 -1.38 -12.34
C LYS A 361 26.25 -0.56 -11.23
N LEU A 362 27.51 -0.13 -11.38
CA LEU A 362 28.16 0.75 -10.42
C LEU A 362 27.29 2.00 -10.18
N ASN A 363 27.11 2.34 -8.91
CA ASN A 363 26.29 3.44 -8.43
C ASN A 363 24.79 3.32 -8.77
N ALA A 364 24.29 2.10 -8.97
CA ALA A 364 22.89 1.78 -9.22
C ALA A 364 22.31 0.84 -8.13
N ILE A 365 20.98 0.83 -8.05
CA ILE A 365 20.22 -0.15 -7.26
C ILE A 365 19.90 -1.33 -8.18
N GLU A 366 20.15 -2.54 -7.73
CA GLU A 366 19.73 -3.77 -8.39
C GLU A 366 18.68 -4.49 -7.55
N ILE A 367 17.49 -4.66 -8.10
CA ILE A 367 16.49 -5.62 -7.64
C ILE A 367 16.82 -6.94 -8.33
N GLY A 368 17.62 -7.77 -7.67
CA GLY A 368 18.17 -8.99 -8.24
C GLY A 368 17.19 -10.17 -8.26
N SER A 369 16.15 -10.16 -7.43
CA SER A 369 15.06 -11.15 -7.51
C SER A 369 13.69 -10.47 -7.54
N SER A 370 13.05 -10.46 -8.70
CA SER A 370 11.67 -9.99 -8.86
C SER A 370 10.69 -10.78 -7.99
N GLY A 371 10.97 -12.08 -7.77
CA GLY A 371 10.15 -12.96 -6.95
C GLY A 371 10.19 -12.55 -5.48
N ASN A 372 11.37 -12.32 -4.92
CA ASN A 372 11.51 -11.85 -3.54
C ASN A 372 11.04 -10.40 -3.37
N PHE A 373 11.22 -9.55 -4.39
CA PHE A 373 10.67 -8.20 -4.43
C PHE A 373 9.15 -8.18 -4.28
N ALA A 374 8.44 -9.03 -5.03
CA ALA A 374 6.99 -9.17 -4.90
C ALA A 374 6.58 -9.85 -3.60
N ARG A 375 7.23 -10.96 -3.23
CA ARG A 375 6.85 -11.78 -2.06
C ARG A 375 6.95 -11.02 -0.75
N TRP A 376 7.96 -10.17 -0.58
CA TRP A 376 8.24 -9.48 0.68
C TRP A 376 7.71 -8.05 0.74
N GLN A 377 6.98 -7.60 -0.29
CA GLN A 377 6.57 -6.21 -0.43
C GLN A 377 5.78 -5.66 0.77
N GLU A 378 4.92 -6.51 1.38
CA GLU A 378 4.04 -6.10 2.49
C GLU A 378 4.81 -5.75 3.76
N PHE A 379 5.95 -6.41 3.99
CA PHE A 379 6.82 -6.23 5.16
C PHE A 379 7.92 -5.19 4.93
N GLN A 380 8.17 -4.84 3.68
CA GLN A 380 9.28 -4.01 3.21
C GLN A 380 8.74 -2.90 2.30
N LYS A 381 7.79 -2.11 2.84
CA LYS A 381 7.03 -1.12 2.06
C LYS A 381 7.96 -0.06 1.44
N PHE A 382 8.92 0.45 2.22
CA PHE A 382 9.88 1.50 1.83
C PHE A 382 11.30 1.01 1.54
N ILE A 383 11.49 -0.27 1.21
CA ILE A 383 12.84 -0.83 1.01
C ILE A 383 13.66 -0.13 -0.08
N LEU A 384 13.03 0.35 -1.16
CA LEU A 384 13.74 1.12 -2.18
C LEU A 384 14.29 2.43 -1.62
N LEU A 385 13.59 3.05 -0.67
CA LEU A 385 14.09 4.24 0.00
C LEU A 385 15.36 3.95 0.81
N ARG A 386 15.46 2.78 1.47
CA ARG A 386 16.71 2.35 2.14
C ARG A 386 17.89 2.33 1.17
N TYR A 387 17.72 1.68 0.01
CA TYR A 387 18.80 1.56 -0.97
C TYR A 387 19.12 2.87 -1.68
N LEU A 388 18.11 3.73 -1.90
CA LEU A 388 18.32 5.11 -2.36
C LEU A 388 19.05 5.96 -1.31
N ALA A 389 18.81 5.71 -0.03
CA ALA A 389 19.55 6.36 1.05
C ALA A 389 21.03 5.93 1.06
N TYR A 390 21.37 4.67 0.76
CA TYR A 390 22.77 4.28 0.56
C TYR A 390 23.43 5.03 -0.60
N ALA A 391 22.71 5.21 -1.72
CA ALA A 391 23.21 6.00 -2.84
C ALA A 391 23.40 7.47 -2.45
N CYS A 392 22.49 8.04 -1.66
CA CYS A 392 22.58 9.39 -1.16
C CYS A 392 23.77 9.58 -0.21
N TYR A 393 23.96 8.66 0.73
CA TYR A 393 25.07 8.65 1.68
C TYR A 393 26.43 8.69 0.96
N ASP A 394 26.59 7.85 -0.05
CA ASP A 394 27.85 7.72 -0.78
C ASP A 394 28.12 8.91 -1.72
N LYS A 395 27.08 9.39 -2.42
CA LYS A 395 27.25 10.40 -3.48
C LYS A 395 27.10 11.84 -3.01
N TYR A 396 26.22 12.10 -2.05
CA TYR A 396 25.73 13.45 -1.76
C TYR A 396 25.96 13.93 -0.33
N LEU A 397 26.44 13.05 0.56
CA LEU A 397 26.69 13.40 1.95
C LEU A 397 28.16 13.27 2.43
N PRO A 398 29.20 13.38 1.58
CA PRO A 398 30.59 13.17 2.03
C PRO A 398 30.99 14.11 3.18
N ASP A 399 30.54 15.36 3.15
CA ASP A 399 30.84 16.35 4.19
C ASP A 399 30.07 16.09 5.50
N GLN A 400 28.91 15.43 5.41
CA GLN A 400 28.05 15.13 6.55
C GLN A 400 28.36 13.77 7.19
N GLN A 401 29.22 12.93 6.58
CA GLN A 401 29.54 11.60 7.13
C GLN A 401 30.06 11.68 8.57
N LYS A 402 30.91 12.66 8.90
CA LYS A 402 31.39 12.87 10.28
C LYS A 402 30.26 13.11 11.29
N GLN A 403 29.21 13.83 10.87
CA GLN A 403 28.04 14.08 11.71
C GLN A 403 27.23 12.79 11.91
N ILE A 404 27.08 11.99 10.84
CA ILE A 404 26.40 10.70 10.89
C ILE A 404 27.19 9.72 11.77
N ASP A 405 28.51 9.64 11.63
CA ASP A 405 29.39 8.81 12.44
C ASP A 405 29.29 9.17 13.93
N SER A 406 29.21 10.46 14.24
CA SER A 406 29.04 10.94 15.62
C SER A 406 27.69 10.51 16.19
N ALA A 407 26.61 10.64 15.43
CA ALA A 407 25.28 10.22 15.85
C ALA A 407 25.18 8.70 16.02
N TYR A 408 25.79 7.94 15.09
CA TYR A 408 25.92 6.50 15.17
C TYR A 408 26.71 6.06 16.41
N ALA A 409 27.86 6.68 16.70
CA ALA A 409 28.65 6.39 17.89
C ALA A 409 27.89 6.69 19.19
N ASN A 410 27.11 7.78 19.23
CA ASN A 410 26.24 8.09 20.36
C ASN A 410 25.11 7.06 20.52
N THR A 411 24.56 6.60 19.40
CA THR A 411 23.55 5.54 19.38
C THR A 411 24.10 4.25 19.99
N LEU A 412 25.30 3.82 19.59
CA LEU A 412 25.99 2.66 20.19
C LEU A 412 26.17 2.81 21.70
N LYS A 413 26.62 4.00 22.16
CA LYS A 413 26.82 4.29 23.60
C LYS A 413 25.51 4.28 24.39
N SER A 414 24.41 4.70 23.77
CA SER A 414 23.11 4.80 24.45
C SER A 414 22.45 3.46 24.76
N GLY A 415 22.87 2.38 24.08
CA GLY A 415 22.22 1.07 24.18
C GLY A 415 20.85 1.00 23.49
N LYS A 416 20.37 2.10 22.87
CA LYS A 416 19.17 2.08 22.02
C LYS A 416 19.33 1.09 20.88
N TYR A 417 18.21 0.58 20.39
CA TYR A 417 18.12 -0.33 19.25
C TYR A 417 18.76 -1.72 19.43
N THR A 418 19.29 -2.05 20.62
CA THR A 418 19.89 -3.36 20.92
C THR A 418 18.87 -4.50 20.90
N SER A 419 17.61 -4.19 21.23
CA SER A 419 16.47 -5.11 21.16
C SER A 419 15.20 -4.33 20.85
N VAL A 420 14.69 -4.46 19.63
CA VAL A 420 13.53 -3.72 19.12
C VAL A 420 12.59 -4.64 18.37
N LEU A 421 11.30 -4.30 18.35
CA LEU A 421 10.30 -5.07 17.61
C LEU A 421 10.60 -5.05 16.11
N ARG A 422 10.48 -6.20 15.45
CA ARG A 422 10.53 -6.36 13.99
C ARG A 422 9.15 -6.71 13.45
N PHE A 423 8.90 -6.51 12.16
CA PHE A 423 7.64 -6.79 11.47
C PHE A 423 7.03 -8.20 11.71
N ASP A 424 7.83 -9.16 12.19
CA ASP A 424 7.43 -10.53 12.55
C ASP A 424 6.98 -10.68 14.02
N GLY A 425 7.01 -9.59 14.80
CA GLY A 425 6.68 -9.56 16.21
C GLY A 425 7.80 -10.02 17.13
N ARG A 426 9.03 -10.23 16.63
CA ARG A 426 10.18 -10.60 17.45
C ARG A 426 10.99 -9.38 17.84
N LYS A 427 11.61 -9.42 19.02
CA LYS A 427 12.61 -8.44 19.42
C LYS A 427 13.99 -8.87 18.94
N VAL A 428 14.62 -8.03 18.13
CA VAL A 428 15.93 -8.30 17.50
C VAL A 428 16.84 -7.08 17.60
N ARG A 429 18.14 -7.26 17.33
CA ARG A 429 19.07 -6.14 17.20
C ARG A 429 18.79 -5.36 15.92
N HIS A 430 18.60 -4.05 16.01
CA HIS A 430 18.29 -3.24 14.84
C HIS A 430 19.48 -3.15 13.86
N PRO A 431 19.27 -3.18 12.53
CA PRO A 431 20.35 -3.05 11.54
C PRO A 431 21.12 -1.72 11.60
N ALA A 432 20.50 -0.65 12.11
CA ALA A 432 21.15 0.65 12.36
C ALA A 432 22.41 0.56 13.22
N LEU A 433 22.58 -0.51 14.00
CA LEU A 433 23.77 -0.70 14.82
C LEU A 433 24.92 -1.38 14.05
N ASN A 434 24.78 -1.67 12.75
CA ASN A 434 25.80 -2.36 11.95
C ASN A 434 26.87 -1.41 11.40
N SER A 435 26.49 -0.20 10.97
CA SER A 435 27.39 0.83 10.48
C SER A 435 26.70 2.19 10.45
N ALA A 436 27.46 3.29 10.35
CA ALA A 436 26.91 4.63 10.17
C ALA A 436 26.04 4.77 8.90
N ARG A 437 26.39 4.02 7.85
CA ARG A 437 25.64 3.96 6.60
C ARG A 437 24.30 3.23 6.77
N GLU A 438 24.29 2.09 7.47
CA GLU A 438 23.06 1.36 7.83
C GLU A 438 22.16 2.17 8.75
N TYR A 439 22.77 2.86 9.71
CA TYR A 439 22.09 3.81 10.58
C TYR A 439 21.36 4.88 9.78
N PHE A 440 22.07 5.58 8.87
CA PHE A 440 21.44 6.60 8.02
C PHE A 440 20.29 6.05 7.17
N ALA A 441 20.50 4.90 6.51
CA ALA A 441 19.53 4.35 5.58
C ALA A 441 18.26 3.83 6.25
N THR A 442 18.40 3.13 7.38
CA THR A 442 17.26 2.57 8.10
C THR A 442 16.49 3.64 8.87
N MET A 443 17.18 4.65 9.41
CA MET A 443 16.51 5.81 10.03
C MET A 443 15.79 6.69 8.99
N THR A 444 16.27 6.72 7.75
CA THR A 444 15.55 7.38 6.64
C THR A 444 14.20 6.71 6.36
N GLU A 445 14.13 5.38 6.40
CA GLU A 445 12.85 4.67 6.24
C GLU A 445 11.87 4.98 7.37
N SER A 446 12.31 4.92 8.62
CA SER A 446 11.46 5.31 9.76
C SER A 446 11.00 6.76 9.63
N TYR A 447 11.87 7.66 9.17
CA TYR A 447 11.57 9.10 9.13
C TYR A 447 10.63 9.52 7.99
N TYR A 448 10.68 8.90 6.80
CA TYR A 448 9.83 9.26 5.66
C TYR A 448 8.77 8.23 5.29
N GLY A 449 8.79 7.04 5.88
CA GLY A 449 7.94 5.93 5.48
C GLY A 449 7.60 4.98 6.61
N LEU A 450 7.70 3.69 6.30
CA LEU A 450 7.40 2.58 7.20
C LEU A 450 8.58 1.59 7.21
N SER A 451 9.30 1.57 8.32
CA SER A 451 10.42 0.66 8.57
C SER A 451 9.92 -0.76 8.88
N GLY A 452 10.79 -1.75 8.67
CA GLY A 452 10.54 -3.13 9.11
C GLY A 452 10.91 -3.40 10.57
N HIS A 453 11.46 -2.42 11.27
CA HIS A 453 11.87 -2.50 12.68
C HIS A 453 11.47 -1.22 13.41
N TYR A 454 11.15 -1.36 14.70
CA TYR A 454 10.87 -0.23 15.57
C TYR A 454 12.11 0.67 15.73
N PRO A 455 11.97 2.00 15.66
CA PRO A 455 10.73 2.76 15.43
C PRO A 455 10.23 2.59 13.99
N PHE A 456 8.96 2.22 13.81
CA PHE A 456 8.41 1.88 12.50
C PHE A 456 8.10 3.13 11.69
N ILE A 457 7.67 4.20 12.36
CA ILE A 457 7.29 5.48 11.74
C ILE A 457 7.99 6.67 12.39
N GLN A 458 7.92 7.83 11.74
CA GLN A 458 8.64 9.04 12.15
C GLN A 458 8.24 9.51 13.54
N PHE A 459 6.95 9.37 13.87
CA PHE A 459 6.43 9.78 15.16
C PHE A 459 7.07 8.97 16.30
N GLU A 460 7.21 7.66 16.12
CA GLU A 460 7.90 6.80 17.09
C GLU A 460 9.39 7.12 17.16
N LEU A 461 10.03 7.38 16.01
CA LEU A 461 11.43 7.82 15.97
C LEU A 461 11.62 9.12 16.75
N ARG A 462 10.67 10.06 16.65
CA ARG A 462 10.69 11.33 17.39
C ARG A 462 10.62 11.12 18.91
N GLN A 463 9.84 10.14 19.38
CA GLN A 463 9.74 9.83 20.81
C GLN A 463 10.94 9.02 21.30
N TYR A 464 11.30 7.98 20.56
CA TYR A 464 12.35 7.04 20.96
C TYR A 464 13.75 7.65 20.81
N ASP A 465 13.97 8.43 19.75
CA ASP A 465 15.27 9.01 19.43
C ASP A 465 15.18 10.38 18.74
N PRO A 466 14.79 11.44 19.49
CA PRO A 466 14.56 12.77 18.93
C PRO A 466 15.80 13.36 18.25
N ASN A 467 17.01 13.06 18.75
CA ASN A 467 18.26 13.53 18.14
C ASN A 467 18.44 12.98 16.72
N THR A 468 18.08 11.72 16.52
CA THR A 468 18.13 11.04 15.21
C THR A 468 17.05 11.57 14.29
N CYS A 469 15.84 11.78 14.81
CA CYS A 469 14.76 12.43 14.07
C CYS A 469 15.17 13.82 13.56
N ASP A 470 15.75 14.66 14.43
CA ASP A 470 16.22 16.00 14.06
C ASP A 470 17.41 15.95 13.08
N LEU A 471 18.28 14.95 13.21
CA LEU A 471 19.37 14.71 12.25
C LEU A 471 18.82 14.37 10.86
N MET A 472 17.83 13.46 10.76
CA MET A 472 17.23 13.09 9.49
C MET A 472 16.59 14.30 8.80
N SER A 473 15.90 15.15 9.56
CA SER A 473 15.35 16.40 9.02
C SER A 473 16.43 17.31 8.43
N LYS A 474 17.57 17.46 9.11
CA LYS A 474 18.69 18.28 8.64
C LYS A 474 19.35 17.70 7.39
N LEU A 475 19.64 16.41 7.38
CA LEU A 475 20.35 15.75 6.27
C LEU A 475 19.53 15.76 4.98
N TRP A 476 18.21 15.60 5.09
CA TRP A 476 17.30 15.57 3.94
C TRP A 476 16.71 16.95 3.58
N GLY A 477 17.05 18.00 4.33
CA GLY A 477 16.74 19.39 4.00
C GLY A 477 15.30 19.84 4.30
N SER A 478 14.44 19.00 4.88
CA SER A 478 13.12 19.42 5.37
C SER A 478 12.54 18.46 6.41
N LYS A 479 11.39 18.84 6.97
CA LYS A 479 10.57 17.92 7.77
C LYS A 479 9.86 16.91 6.86
N ALA A 480 9.66 15.70 7.35
CA ALA A 480 8.72 14.76 6.74
C ALA A 480 7.31 15.36 6.75
N LYS A 481 6.54 15.09 5.68
CA LYS A 481 5.16 15.59 5.52
C LYS A 481 4.19 14.88 6.46
#